data_AF-A0A6I9QJC2-F1
#
_entry.id   AF-A0A6I9QJC2-F1
#
_cell.length_a   1.000
_cell.length_b   1.000
_cell.length_c   1.000
_cell.angle_alpha   90.00
_cell.angle_beta   90.00
_cell.angle_gamma   90.00
#
_symmetry.space_group_name_H-M   'P 1'
#
loop_
_entity.id
_entity.type
_entity.pdbx_description
1 polymer ?
#
loop_
_entity_poly.entity_id
_entity_poly.type
_entity_poly.pdbx_seq_one_letter_code
_entity_poly.pdbx_strand_id
1 'polypeptide(L)'
;MASYNQRSGTIKRAAYASMALAAGPKRAWSRAVLCRVLWWGSSRLHGFPTRRRPRAFFHRRVRVADPKLREPSKADVLRRLVPGAKAMDLSRLLEETAHYIQYLRAQVLLMQNVVGSVSD
;
A
#
# COMPACT_ATOMS: atom_id res chain seq x y z
N MET A 1 8.99 25.42 16.54
CA MET A 1 8.50 24.17 17.18
C MET A 1 7.72 23.37 16.15
N ALA A 2 8.14 22.15 15.80
CA ALA A 2 7.32 21.28 14.94
C ALA A 2 6.04 20.92 15.72
N SER A 3 4.88 21.29 15.18
CA SER A 3 3.58 20.98 15.77
C SER A 3 3.45 19.46 16.00
N TYR A 4 2.77 19.05 17.07
CA TYR A 4 2.58 17.64 17.48
C TYR A 4 2.20 16.72 16.30
N ASN A 5 1.35 17.21 15.40
CA ASN A 5 0.92 16.49 14.19
C ASN A 5 2.07 16.14 13.24
N GLN A 6 3.10 16.98 13.15
CA GLN A 6 4.28 16.76 12.31
C GLN A 6 5.21 15.68 12.88
N ARG A 7 5.34 15.63 14.21
CA ARG A 7 6.10 14.56 14.90
C ARG A 7 5.38 13.22 14.75
N SER A 8 4.08 13.17 15.05
CA SER A 8 3.26 11.97 14.90
C SER A 8 3.26 11.44 13.46
N GLY A 9 3.15 12.33 12.46
CA GLY A 9 3.22 11.95 11.05
C GLY A 9 4.58 11.39 10.62
N THR A 10 5.67 11.81 11.26
CA THR A 10 7.02 11.29 10.97
C THR A 10 7.24 9.92 11.58
N ILE A 11 6.80 9.71 12.83
CA ILE A 11 6.84 8.41 13.50
C ILE A 11 6.02 7.38 12.72
N LYS A 12 4.78 7.71 12.31
CA LYS A 12 3.95 6.83 11.48
C LYS A 12 4.62 6.44 10.16
N ARG A 13 5.28 7.41 9.50
CA ARG A 13 6.02 7.15 8.26
C ARG A 13 7.20 6.21 8.46
N ALA A 14 8.02 6.47 9.48
CA ALA A 14 9.14 5.60 9.80
C ALA A 14 8.68 4.18 10.12
N ALA A 15 7.62 4.03 10.93
CA ALA A 15 7.03 2.73 11.25
C ALA A 15 6.56 1.98 9.99
N TYR A 16 5.82 2.65 9.09
CA TYR A 16 5.37 2.02 7.84
C TYR A 16 6.52 1.65 6.90
N ALA A 17 7.54 2.50 6.80
CA ALA A 17 8.72 2.19 6.01
C ALA A 17 9.44 0.95 6.57
N SER A 18 9.71 0.91 7.88
CA SER A 18 10.40 -0.20 8.53
C SER A 18 9.66 -1.53 8.39
N MET A 19 8.36 -1.54 8.61
CA MET A 19 7.56 -2.77 8.46
C MET A 19 7.49 -3.23 7.00
N ALA A 20 7.38 -2.31 6.04
CA ALA A 20 7.39 -2.67 4.63
C ALA A 20 8.76 -3.22 4.19
N LEU A 21 9.86 -2.65 4.67
CA LEU A 21 11.21 -3.18 4.44
C LEU A 21 11.38 -4.58 5.03
N ALA A 22 10.89 -4.82 6.24
CA ALA A 22 10.95 -6.13 6.90
C ALA A 22 10.17 -7.22 6.14
N ALA A 23 9.03 -6.87 5.51
CA ALA A 23 8.27 -7.79 4.66
C ALA A 23 9.00 -8.13 3.33
N GLY A 24 9.98 -7.32 2.93
CA GLY A 24 10.87 -7.58 1.81
C GLY A 24 10.32 -7.17 0.43
N PRO A 25 11.21 -7.02 -0.57
CA PRO A 25 10.88 -6.50 -1.90
C PRO A 25 10.04 -7.46 -2.75
N LYS A 26 9.90 -8.72 -2.32
CA LYS A 26 9.11 -9.75 -3.00
C LYS A 26 7.60 -9.47 -2.91
N ARG A 27 7.17 -8.68 -1.92
CA ARG A 27 5.76 -8.37 -1.68
C ARG A 27 5.35 -7.12 -2.43
N ALA A 28 4.32 -7.23 -3.25
CA ALA A 28 3.84 -6.12 -4.05
C ALA A 28 3.21 -5.01 -3.19
N TRP A 29 2.53 -5.38 -2.09
CA TRP A 29 2.03 -4.38 -1.14
C TRP A 29 3.16 -3.63 -0.44
N SER A 30 4.28 -4.29 -0.11
CA SER A 30 5.45 -3.64 0.52
C SER A 30 6.01 -2.54 -0.38
N ARG A 31 6.21 -2.86 -1.67
CA ARG A 31 6.66 -1.88 -2.68
C ARG A 31 5.69 -0.72 -2.81
N ALA A 32 4.38 -1.00 -2.83
CA ALA A 32 3.36 0.04 -2.92
C ALA A 32 3.34 0.95 -1.68
N VAL A 33 3.56 0.40 -0.48
CA VAL A 33 3.66 1.15 0.77
C VAL A 33 4.95 1.99 0.79
N LEU A 34 6.10 1.42 0.42
CA LEU A 34 7.37 2.16 0.33
C LEU A 34 7.29 3.32 -0.65
N CYS A 35 6.74 3.08 -1.85
CA CYS A 35 6.47 4.16 -2.80
C CYS A 35 5.62 5.26 -2.14
N ARG A 36 4.55 4.91 -1.43
CA ARG A 36 3.69 5.91 -0.76
C ARG A 36 4.44 6.71 0.31
N VAL A 37 5.21 6.04 1.17
CA VAL A 37 5.95 6.68 2.27
C VAL A 37 7.07 7.58 1.75
N LEU A 38 7.82 7.11 0.73
CA LEU A 38 8.88 7.89 0.09
C LEU A 38 8.31 9.10 -0.68
N TRP A 39 7.12 8.95 -1.27
CA TRP A 39 6.46 10.04 -1.99
C TRP A 39 5.90 11.09 -1.02
N TRP A 40 5.47 10.71 0.19
CA TRP A 40 5.07 11.67 1.24
C TRP A 40 6.21 12.56 1.76
N GLY A 41 7.48 12.17 1.57
CA GLY A 41 8.63 13.04 1.84
C GLY A 41 9.03 13.92 0.64
N SER A 42 8.63 13.50 -0.56
CA SER A 42 9.07 14.07 -1.84
C SER A 42 8.17 15.17 -2.37
N SER A 43 7.21 15.69 -1.61
CA SER A 43 6.45 16.91 -1.97
C SER A 43 7.34 18.14 -2.21
N ARG A 44 8.65 18.05 -1.94
CA ARG A 44 9.67 19.08 -2.25
C ARG A 44 10.53 18.76 -3.48
N LEU A 45 10.47 17.55 -4.03
CA LEU A 45 11.24 17.13 -5.19
C LEU A 45 10.27 16.83 -6.32
N HIS A 46 9.91 17.87 -7.06
CA HIS A 46 9.29 17.73 -8.37
C HIS A 46 10.16 16.80 -9.23
N GLY A 47 9.57 15.72 -9.71
CA GLY A 47 10.07 14.99 -10.87
C GLY A 47 10.18 13.49 -10.67
N PHE A 48 9.09 12.76 -10.92
CA PHE A 48 9.08 11.76 -12.00
C PHE A 48 7.64 11.67 -12.54
N PRO A 49 7.47 11.50 -13.86
CA PRO A 49 6.28 11.87 -14.58
C PRO A 49 5.16 10.87 -14.32
N THR A 50 3.93 11.39 -14.31
CA THR A 50 2.71 10.64 -14.54
C THR A 50 2.64 10.09 -15.97
N ARG A 51 3.65 9.37 -16.47
CA ARG A 51 3.59 8.67 -17.76
C ARG A 51 4.79 7.75 -17.96
N ARG A 52 4.63 6.46 -17.63
CA ARG A 52 4.81 5.33 -18.58
C ARG A 52 4.02 4.14 -18.05
N ARG A 53 2.81 3.95 -18.57
CA ARG A 53 2.22 2.60 -18.60
C ARG A 53 3.19 1.74 -19.41
N PRO A 54 3.66 0.58 -18.93
CA PRO A 54 4.13 -0.43 -19.84
C PRO A 54 2.89 -0.89 -20.63
N ARG A 55 2.76 -0.42 -21.87
CA ARG A 55 2.02 -1.19 -22.87
C ARG A 55 2.99 -2.26 -23.39
N ALA A 56 2.45 -3.46 -23.57
CA ALA A 56 3.08 -4.68 -24.06
C ALA A 56 3.88 -5.47 -23.02
N PHE A 57 3.17 -6.33 -22.27
CA PHE A 57 3.12 -7.77 -22.58
C PHE A 57 1.68 -8.25 -22.37
N PHE A 58 1.21 -9.12 -23.26
CA PHE A 58 -0.18 -9.29 -23.66
C PHE A 58 -1.02 -10.15 -22.69
N HIS A 59 -2.23 -9.70 -22.37
CA HIS A 59 -3.43 -10.50 -22.64
C HIS A 59 -4.56 -9.57 -23.12
N ARG A 60 -5.03 -9.87 -24.33
CA ARG A 60 -6.31 -9.55 -24.96
C ARG A 60 -7.21 -8.59 -24.15
N ARG A 61 -7.34 -7.35 -24.62
CA ARG A 61 -8.52 -6.54 -24.27
C ARG A 61 -9.73 -7.20 -24.91
N VAL A 62 -10.37 -8.11 -24.20
CA VAL A 62 -11.81 -8.29 -24.40
C VAL A 62 -12.40 -6.93 -24.06
N ARG A 63 -13.03 -6.28 -25.04
CA ARG A 63 -13.90 -5.13 -24.77
C ARG A 63 -15.08 -5.70 -23.97
N VAL A 64 -14.89 -5.82 -22.65
CA VAL A 64 -15.99 -6.11 -21.75
C VAL A 64 -16.78 -4.82 -21.64
N ALA A 65 -18.07 -4.95 -21.90
CA ALA A 65 -19.08 -3.90 -21.86
C ALA A 65 -18.95 -3.00 -20.62
N ASP A 66 -19.46 -1.78 -20.78
CA ASP A 66 -19.57 -0.71 -19.79
C ASP A 66 -19.78 -1.24 -18.34
N PRO A 67 -18.86 -0.99 -17.39
CA PRO A 67 -18.90 -1.61 -16.06
C PRO A 67 -19.84 -0.89 -15.08
N LYS A 68 -20.79 -0.07 -15.56
CA LYS A 68 -21.60 0.79 -14.69
C LYS A 68 -22.71 0.11 -13.88
N LEU A 69 -22.91 -1.21 -13.96
CA LEU A 69 -24.07 -1.88 -13.34
C LEU A 69 -23.77 -3.29 -12.77
N ARG A 70 -22.54 -3.56 -12.34
CA ARG A 70 -22.25 -4.83 -11.65
C ARG A 70 -21.71 -4.57 -10.25
N GLU A 71 -22.38 -5.15 -9.26
CA GLU A 71 -21.88 -5.22 -7.88
C GLU A 71 -20.41 -5.70 -7.91
N PRO A 72 -19.48 -4.96 -7.27
CA PRO A 72 -18.08 -5.32 -7.29
C PRO A 72 -17.90 -6.70 -6.67
N SER A 73 -17.20 -7.59 -7.37
CA SER A 73 -16.85 -8.88 -6.79
C SER A 73 -16.03 -8.67 -5.50
N LYS A 74 -16.09 -9.61 -4.55
CA LYS A 74 -15.22 -9.61 -3.36
C LYS A 74 -13.74 -9.47 -3.75
N ALA A 75 -13.34 -10.06 -4.88
CA ALA A 75 -11.99 -9.89 -5.43
C ALA A 75 -11.69 -8.44 -5.84
N ASP A 76 -12.65 -7.73 -6.44
CA ASP A 76 -12.48 -6.32 -6.84
C ASP A 76 -12.39 -5.40 -5.63
N VAL A 77 -13.09 -5.73 -4.54
CA VAL A 77 -12.94 -5.05 -3.25
C VAL A 77 -11.52 -5.25 -2.70
N LEU A 78 -11.02 -6.48 -2.68
CA LEU A 78 -9.65 -6.76 -2.22
C LEU A 78 -8.59 -6.03 -3.05
N ARG A 79 -8.76 -5.95 -4.38
CA ARG A 79 -7.86 -5.19 -5.27
C ARG A 79 -7.81 -3.69 -4.95
N ARG A 80 -8.88 -3.14 -4.37
CA ARG A 80 -8.94 -1.74 -3.92
C ARG A 80 -8.30 -1.54 -2.54
N LEU A 81 -8.41 -2.54 -1.67
CA LEU A 81 -7.89 -2.49 -0.29
C LEU A 81 -6.40 -2.80 -0.20
N VAL A 82 -5.92 -3.82 -0.91
CA VAL A 82 -4.53 -4.26 -0.86
C VAL A 82 -3.66 -3.33 -1.71
N PRO A 83 -2.63 -2.67 -1.13
CA PRO A 83 -1.74 -1.81 -1.88
C PRO A 83 -1.09 -2.55 -3.06
N GLY A 84 -1.15 -1.95 -4.25
CA GLY A 84 -0.54 -2.55 -5.45
C GLY A 84 -1.33 -3.69 -6.12
N ALA A 85 -2.50 -4.08 -5.58
CA ALA A 85 -3.22 -5.27 -6.04
C ALA A 85 -4.11 -5.10 -7.28
N LYS A 86 -4.23 -3.87 -7.82
CA LYS A 86 -5.17 -3.53 -8.91
C LYS A 86 -5.13 -4.45 -10.14
N ALA A 87 -3.95 -4.98 -10.48
CA ALA A 87 -3.74 -5.81 -11.66
C ALA A 87 -3.34 -7.27 -11.33
N MET A 88 -3.51 -7.71 -10.08
CA MET A 88 -3.14 -9.07 -9.67
C MET A 88 -4.16 -10.12 -10.14
N ASP A 89 -3.64 -11.30 -10.48
CA ASP A 89 -4.42 -12.54 -10.55
C ASP A 89 -4.99 -12.90 -9.16
N LEU A 90 -6.02 -13.76 -9.14
CA LEU A 90 -6.72 -14.09 -7.91
C LEU A 90 -5.81 -14.82 -6.90
N SER A 91 -4.95 -15.73 -7.35
CA SER A 91 -4.06 -16.50 -6.47
C SER A 91 -3.06 -15.59 -5.75
N ARG A 92 -2.36 -14.71 -6.50
CA ARG A 92 -1.48 -13.71 -5.90
C ARG A 92 -2.23 -12.71 -5.03
N LEU A 93 -3.44 -12.31 -5.43
CA LEU A 93 -4.25 -11.39 -4.64
C LEU A 93 -4.54 -11.98 -3.24
N LEU A 94 -4.90 -13.26 -3.15
CA LEU A 94 -5.18 -13.91 -1.87
C LEU A 94 -3.91 -14.05 -1.02
N GLU A 95 -2.78 -14.44 -1.62
CA GLU A 95 -1.50 -14.52 -0.91
C GLU A 95 -1.06 -13.15 -0.36
N GLU A 96 -1.09 -12.12 -1.19
CA GLU A 96 -0.76 -10.75 -0.79
C GLU A 96 -1.75 -10.21 0.26
N THR A 97 -3.03 -10.57 0.17
CA THR A 97 -4.05 -10.22 1.18
C THR A 97 -3.73 -10.85 2.54
N ALA A 98 -3.37 -12.15 2.57
CA ALA A 98 -3.04 -12.83 3.82
C ALA A 98 -1.83 -12.18 4.51
N HIS A 99 -0.78 -11.89 3.74
CA HIS A 99 0.39 -11.16 4.26
C HIS A 99 0.05 -9.74 4.69
N TYR A 100 -0.81 -9.05 3.95
CA TYR A 100 -1.22 -7.69 4.31
C TYR A 100 -2.05 -7.66 5.61
N ILE A 101 -2.88 -8.66 5.88
CA ILE A 101 -3.59 -8.80 7.17
C ILE A 101 -2.59 -8.98 8.32
N GLN A 102 -1.57 -9.82 8.15
CA GLN A 102 -0.51 -9.99 9.16
C GLN A 102 0.21 -8.67 9.42
N TYR A 103 0.54 -7.94 8.35
CA TYR A 103 1.13 -6.60 8.45
C TYR A 103 0.24 -5.63 9.24
N LEU A 104 -1.06 -5.58 8.95
CA LEU A 104 -1.99 -4.68 9.66
C LEU A 104 -2.08 -5.03 11.15
N ARG A 105 -2.06 -6.32 11.51
CA ARG A 105 -2.02 -6.75 12.92
C ARG A 105 -0.75 -6.27 13.62
N ALA A 106 0.41 -6.50 13.00
CA ALA A 106 1.69 -6.03 13.54
C ALA A 106 1.74 -4.50 13.67
N GLN A 107 1.18 -3.80 12.69
CA GLN A 107 1.07 -2.34 12.70
C GLN A 107 0.28 -1.82 13.90
N VAL A 108 -0.90 -2.40 14.18
CA VAL A 108 -1.73 -2.00 15.31
C VAL A 108 -1.00 -2.25 16.63
N LEU A 109 -0.38 -3.43 16.79
CA LEU A 109 0.38 -3.78 17.98
C LEU A 109 1.54 -2.80 18.22
N LEU A 110 2.31 -2.48 17.17
CA LEU A 110 3.43 -1.54 17.27
C LEU A 110 2.94 -0.14 17.68
N MET A 111 1.86 0.35 17.06
CA MET A 111 1.32 1.67 17.41
C MET A 111 0.77 1.71 18.85
N GLN A 112 0.18 0.62 19.34
CA GLN A 112 -0.25 0.51 20.73
C GLN A 112 0.94 0.55 21.70
N ASN A 113 2.02 -0.17 21.41
CA ASN A 113 3.24 -0.15 22.23
C ASN A 113 3.89 1.23 22.27
N VAL A 114 3.92 1.94 21.13
CA VAL A 114 4.42 3.32 21.08
C VAL A 114 3.57 4.23 21.95
N VAL A 115 2.24 4.10 21.92
CA VAL A 115 1.35 4.89 22.79
C VAL A 115 1.58 4.54 24.25
N GLY A 116 1.67 3.25 24.60
CA GLY A 116 1.95 2.79 25.97
C GLY A 116 3.26 3.36 26.51
N SER A 117 4.34 3.31 25.72
CA SER A 117 5.66 3.84 26.11
C SER A 117 5.73 5.36 26.27
N VAL A 118 4.72 6.11 25.83
CA VAL A 118 4.64 7.57 26.00
C VAL A 118 3.77 7.96 27.20
N SER A 119 3.02 7.01 27.76
CA SER A 119 2.15 7.21 28.93
C SER A 119 2.80 6.83 30.26
N ASP A 120 3.97 6.18 30.24
CA ASP A 120 4.86 5.96 31.38
C ASP A 120 5.92 7.07 31.48
#